data_AF-A0A6B3FKF8-F1
#
_entry.id   AF-A0A6B3FKF8-F1
#
_cell.length_a   1.000
_cell.length_b   1.000
_cell.length_c   1.000
_cell.angle_alpha   90.00
_cell.angle_beta   90.00
_cell.angle_gamma   90.00
#
_symmetry.space_group_name_H-M   'P 1'
#
loop_
_entity.id
_entity.type
_entity.pdbx_description
1 polymer ?
#
loop_
_entity_poly.entity_id
_entity_poly.type
_entity_poly.pdbx_seq_one_letter_code
_entity_poly.pdbx_strand_id
1 'polypeptide(L)'
;MGKTLPGELVEVLDLVGVSWPNIDEDEVRGCAKDYRKLAEGLRDVITEGNNACSNIVGGRSKGLTVSAIDRRWGKLTSKDLTTFAKALDDLGDALDDCAALIEGCKVVCIAELGATAAAATAGVVGMFFTVGLSGLLSAGAILACRIALHEAIDYAVGEITSIVTDKIEAKILAKIEAVFTDHLDADDNPASYASGSADMAQDLVIEFDEFDRASGGYKETRDNFDKKKGEHKSGGGSRRGSVKKDSRFHKLSTVMDKAEDAVDKKADETVDILEKHGGNIDKSKKEHKQTDKERKEDLDRCKVDGGDDVPMYLLNADGTVEQLHADGRTPTKINGTEVGIRDILESDGTVWRSRATDKGNNPFGLSPSPDNPKVESKRLGKNQTSDLAYATQLARYSKGDYKGGNYAAADYVDADGNKVVLVGHSKGVHSERTIGYPVLKHGKESGIQSIYTEREPCQESGSWCDQWLGKHFGKNLEVSHSLSYDQSSVDGKRPSSYSIDGEHRAYRRNLEDWHNKHGLGTMMTESDGAAMEAARKGKRG
;
A
#
# COMPACT_ATOMS: atom_id res chain seq x y z
N MET A 1 -5.65 -31.44 39.66
CA MET A 1 -6.39 -31.23 40.91
C MET A 1 -5.35 -30.87 41.93
N GLY A 2 -5.47 -29.68 42.50
CA GLY A 2 -4.49 -29.14 43.42
C GLY A 2 -4.30 -30.00 44.67
N LYS A 3 -3.18 -29.77 45.36
CA LYS A 3 -2.76 -30.54 46.52
C LYS A 3 -3.76 -30.35 47.66
N THR A 4 -4.28 -31.46 48.17
CA THR A 4 -5.27 -31.51 49.26
C THR A 4 -4.60 -31.88 50.57
N LEU A 5 -5.22 -31.50 51.68
CA LEU A 5 -4.79 -31.91 53.01
C LEU A 5 -5.11 -33.40 53.23
N PRO A 6 -4.14 -34.25 53.59
CA PRO A 6 -4.41 -35.63 53.99
C PRO A 6 -5.40 -35.68 55.17
N GLY A 7 -6.36 -36.61 55.13
CA GLY A 7 -7.44 -36.67 56.13
C GLY A 7 -6.97 -36.79 57.58
N GLU A 8 -5.83 -37.45 57.80
CA GLU A 8 -5.18 -37.59 59.10
C GLU A 8 -4.62 -36.28 59.68
N LEU A 9 -4.39 -35.26 58.85
CA LEU A 9 -3.86 -33.96 59.27
C LEU A 9 -4.96 -32.91 59.52
N VAL A 10 -6.22 -33.20 59.18
CA VAL A 10 -7.37 -32.29 59.39
C VAL A 10 -7.57 -32.01 60.87
N GLU A 11 -7.55 -33.04 61.71
CA GLU A 11 -7.72 -32.92 63.15
C GLU A 11 -6.60 -32.08 63.80
N VAL A 12 -5.37 -32.22 63.29
CA VAL A 12 -4.21 -31.45 63.77
C VAL A 12 -4.31 -29.99 63.32
N LEU A 13 -4.78 -29.74 62.10
CA LEU A 13 -5.01 -28.38 61.61
C LEU A 13 -6.08 -27.65 62.45
N ASP A 14 -7.17 -28.33 62.80
CA ASP A 14 -8.24 -27.79 63.65
C ASP A 14 -7.74 -27.50 65.07
N LEU A 15 -6.90 -28.38 65.62
CA LEU A 15 -6.25 -28.18 66.92
C LEU A 15 -5.28 -26.98 66.90
N VAL A 16 -4.52 -26.83 65.81
CA VAL A 16 -3.60 -25.72 65.61
C VAL A 16 -4.37 -24.42 65.27
N GLY A 17 -5.60 -24.50 64.77
CA GLY A 17 -6.49 -23.35 64.54
C GLY A 17 -6.05 -22.44 63.39
N VAL A 18 -5.35 -22.98 62.39
CA VAL A 18 -4.94 -22.25 61.18
C VAL A 18 -5.82 -22.68 60.01
N SER A 19 -6.19 -21.75 59.13
CA SER A 19 -6.99 -22.07 57.95
C SER A 19 -6.09 -22.56 56.80
N TRP A 20 -6.44 -23.70 56.20
CA TRP A 20 -5.74 -24.26 55.05
C TRP A 20 -5.82 -23.34 53.82
N PRO A 21 -4.73 -23.18 53.04
CA PRO A 21 -4.75 -22.46 51.77
C PRO A 21 -5.62 -23.17 50.72
N ASN A 22 -6.91 -22.84 50.67
CA ASN A 22 -7.89 -23.51 49.81
C ASN A 22 -7.95 -22.91 48.39
N ILE A 23 -6.80 -22.86 47.71
CA ILE A 23 -6.67 -22.48 46.29
C ILE A 23 -6.18 -23.70 45.52
N ASP A 24 -6.70 -23.93 44.32
CA ASP A 24 -6.17 -24.96 43.43
C ASP A 24 -5.05 -24.39 42.55
N GLU A 25 -3.80 -24.75 42.86
CA GLU A 25 -2.62 -24.33 42.09
C GLU A 25 -2.62 -24.88 40.65
N ASP A 26 -3.29 -26.02 40.39
CA ASP A 26 -3.40 -26.57 39.05
C ASP A 26 -4.41 -25.79 38.21
N GLU A 27 -5.43 -25.20 38.83
CA GLU A 27 -6.33 -24.27 38.14
C GLU A 27 -5.58 -23.00 37.75
N VAL A 28 -4.71 -22.46 38.61
CA VAL A 28 -3.85 -21.31 38.29
C VAL A 28 -2.90 -21.64 37.13
N ARG A 29 -2.29 -22.84 37.12
CA ARG A 29 -1.50 -23.34 35.97
C ARG A 29 -2.35 -23.56 34.72
N GLY A 30 -3.60 -23.95 34.88
CA GLY A 30 -4.58 -24.02 33.80
C GLY A 30 -4.78 -22.66 33.15
N CYS A 31 -4.94 -21.62 33.95
CA CYS A 31 -5.00 -20.24 33.47
C CYS A 31 -3.74 -19.84 32.68
N ALA A 32 -2.56 -20.19 33.20
CA ALA A 32 -1.28 -19.93 32.52
C ALA A 32 -1.21 -20.60 31.14
N LYS A 33 -1.71 -21.83 31.01
CA LYS A 33 -1.80 -22.55 29.73
C LYS A 33 -2.76 -21.88 28.76
N ASP A 34 -3.89 -21.38 29.23
CA ASP A 34 -4.87 -20.69 28.39
C ASP A 34 -4.32 -19.40 27.78
N TYR A 35 -3.52 -18.62 28.53
CA TYR A 35 -2.86 -17.43 28.00
C TYR A 35 -1.81 -17.78 26.95
N ARG A 36 -1.01 -18.84 27.18
CA ARG A 36 -0.03 -19.32 26.19
C ARG A 36 -0.69 -19.83 24.92
N LYS A 37 -1.84 -20.51 25.03
CA LYS A 37 -2.62 -20.94 23.86
C LYS A 37 -3.13 -19.75 23.03
N LEU A 38 -3.55 -18.67 23.69
CA LEU A 38 -3.91 -17.44 22.99
C LEU A 38 -2.68 -16.77 22.35
N ALA A 39 -1.52 -16.79 23.02
CA ALA A 39 -0.25 -16.31 22.47
C ALA A 39 0.18 -17.09 21.21
N GLU A 40 0.01 -18.42 21.19
CA GLU A 40 0.14 -19.24 19.98
C GLU A 40 -0.85 -18.80 18.89
N GLY A 41 -2.08 -18.47 19.25
CA GLY A 41 -3.04 -17.86 18.32
C GLY A 41 -2.53 -16.58 17.66
N LEU A 42 -1.89 -15.68 18.42
CA LEU A 42 -1.29 -14.46 17.87
C LEU A 42 -0.09 -14.74 16.96
N ARG A 43 0.71 -15.76 17.27
CA ARG A 43 1.82 -16.19 16.41
C ARG A 43 1.33 -16.79 15.10
N ASP A 44 0.22 -17.51 15.14
CA ASP A 44 -0.45 -18.02 13.94
C ASP A 44 -0.99 -16.86 13.12
N VAL A 45 -1.57 -15.82 13.75
CA VAL A 45 -1.95 -14.58 13.03
C VAL A 45 -0.78 -13.96 12.28
N ILE A 46 0.39 -13.86 12.93
CA ILE A 46 1.59 -13.33 12.29
C ILE A 46 2.00 -14.20 11.09
N THR A 47 1.99 -15.53 11.25
CA THR A 47 2.42 -16.48 10.23
C THR A 47 1.45 -16.53 9.04
N GLU A 48 0.17 -16.72 9.31
CA GLU A 48 -0.91 -16.77 8.31
C GLU A 48 -1.06 -15.43 7.59
N GLY A 49 -0.99 -14.33 8.32
CA GLY A 49 -1.05 -12.99 7.72
C GLY A 49 0.21 -12.64 6.91
N ASN A 50 1.41 -13.09 7.30
CA ASN A 50 2.60 -12.98 6.44
C ASN A 50 2.43 -13.76 5.12
N ASN A 51 1.85 -14.95 5.18
CA ASN A 51 1.52 -15.72 3.97
C ASN A 51 0.48 -14.97 3.11
N ALA A 52 -0.56 -14.41 3.73
CA ALA A 52 -1.56 -13.59 3.04
C ALA A 52 -0.91 -12.38 2.35
N CYS A 53 -0.05 -11.64 3.07
CA CYS A 53 0.69 -10.48 2.56
C CYS A 53 1.60 -10.84 1.38
N SER A 54 2.28 -11.99 1.46
CA SER A 54 3.22 -12.45 0.43
C SER A 54 2.57 -12.66 -0.94
N ASN A 55 1.26 -12.93 -0.99
CA ASN A 55 0.53 -13.04 -2.26
C ASN A 55 0.57 -11.74 -3.07
N ILE A 56 0.58 -10.58 -2.40
CA ILE A 56 0.67 -9.25 -3.04
C ILE A 56 2.13 -8.82 -3.17
N VAL A 57 2.91 -8.87 -2.08
CA VAL A 57 4.26 -8.29 -2.02
C VAL A 57 5.27 -9.11 -2.81
N GLY A 58 5.19 -10.43 -2.71
CA GLY A 58 6.02 -11.38 -3.46
C GLY A 58 5.48 -11.71 -4.85
N GLY A 59 4.26 -11.24 -5.15
CA GLY A 59 3.59 -11.43 -6.43
C GLY A 59 4.10 -10.50 -7.53
N ARG A 60 3.34 -10.49 -8.63
CA ARG A 60 3.54 -9.61 -9.78
C ARG A 60 3.06 -8.19 -9.50
N SER A 61 2.24 -7.99 -8.47
CA SER A 61 1.80 -6.66 -8.07
C SER A 61 2.97 -5.79 -7.61
N LYS A 62 3.00 -4.53 -8.06
CA LYS A 62 4.04 -3.54 -7.81
C LYS A 62 3.41 -2.14 -7.71
N GLY A 63 4.07 -1.24 -7.00
CA GLY A 63 3.59 0.13 -6.76
C GLY A 63 3.37 0.45 -5.28
N LEU A 64 3.06 1.71 -4.98
CA LEU A 64 3.04 2.22 -3.60
C LEU A 64 1.87 1.70 -2.77
N THR A 65 0.77 1.24 -3.39
CA THR A 65 -0.29 0.49 -2.69
C THR A 65 0.27 -0.80 -2.08
N VAL A 66 1.09 -1.54 -2.82
CA VAL A 66 1.76 -2.77 -2.34
C VAL A 66 2.72 -2.46 -1.20
N SER A 67 3.55 -1.42 -1.36
CA SER A 67 4.49 -0.98 -0.32
C SER A 67 3.78 -0.49 0.95
N ALA A 68 2.63 0.17 0.82
CA ALA A 68 1.83 0.61 1.96
C ALA A 68 1.21 -0.59 2.71
N ILE A 69 0.71 -1.59 1.99
CA ILE A 69 0.22 -2.84 2.58
C ILE A 69 1.35 -3.54 3.35
N ASP A 70 2.52 -3.73 2.72
CA ASP A 70 3.70 -4.34 3.33
C ASP A 70 4.14 -3.61 4.60
N ARG A 71 4.31 -2.28 4.51
CA ARG A 71 4.74 -1.44 5.64
C ARG A 71 3.74 -1.49 6.79
N ARG A 72 2.43 -1.41 6.49
CA ARG A 72 1.37 -1.44 7.51
C ARG A 72 1.33 -2.80 8.21
N TRP A 73 1.39 -3.89 7.45
CA TRP A 73 1.42 -5.24 8.00
C TRP A 73 2.70 -5.52 8.80
N GLY A 74 3.85 -5.08 8.30
CA GLY A 74 5.14 -5.18 8.99
C GLY A 74 5.12 -4.49 10.35
N LYS A 75 4.63 -3.24 10.43
CA LYS A 75 4.48 -2.52 11.71
C LYS A 75 3.62 -3.29 12.71
N LEU A 76 2.45 -3.78 12.27
CA LEU A 76 1.50 -4.51 13.10
C LEU A 76 2.10 -5.81 13.66
N THR A 77 2.78 -6.58 12.81
CA THR A 77 3.37 -7.87 13.19
C THR A 77 4.62 -7.71 14.04
N SER A 78 5.55 -6.84 13.65
CA SER A 78 6.85 -6.71 14.32
C SER A 78 6.77 -6.05 15.69
N LYS A 79 5.74 -5.21 15.92
CA LYS A 79 5.59 -4.45 17.16
C LYS A 79 4.42 -4.99 17.99
N ASP A 80 3.19 -4.74 17.57
CA ASP A 80 2.02 -4.93 18.42
C ASP A 80 1.70 -6.39 18.69
N LEU A 81 1.54 -7.21 17.63
CA LEU A 81 1.19 -8.62 17.79
C LEU A 81 2.29 -9.42 18.50
N THR A 82 3.55 -9.14 18.19
CA THR A 82 4.70 -9.76 18.87
C THR A 82 4.77 -9.34 20.34
N THR A 83 4.53 -8.07 20.65
CA THR A 83 4.50 -7.57 22.03
C THR A 83 3.35 -8.19 22.81
N PHE A 84 2.18 -8.32 22.19
CA PHE A 84 1.00 -8.91 22.82
C PHE A 84 1.23 -10.39 23.13
N ALA A 85 1.71 -11.17 22.14
CA ALA A 85 2.03 -12.59 22.35
C ALA A 85 3.05 -12.79 23.47
N LYS A 86 4.11 -11.98 23.49
CA LYS A 86 5.12 -12.04 24.54
C LYS A 86 4.56 -11.67 25.91
N ALA A 87 3.68 -10.67 25.99
CA ALA A 87 3.06 -10.28 27.26
C ALA A 87 2.14 -11.37 27.82
N LEU A 88 1.47 -12.15 26.95
CA LEU A 88 0.69 -13.32 27.35
C LEU A 88 1.57 -14.46 27.88
N ASP A 89 2.74 -14.70 27.28
CA ASP A 89 3.71 -15.66 27.83
C ASP A 89 4.25 -15.19 29.18
N ASP A 90 4.65 -13.92 29.28
CA ASP A 90 5.12 -13.29 30.53
C ASP A 90 4.03 -13.42 31.64
N LEU A 91 2.75 -13.28 31.28
CA LEU A 91 1.62 -13.49 32.19
C LEU A 91 1.50 -14.95 32.62
N GLY A 92 1.63 -15.90 31.68
CA GLY A 92 1.66 -17.32 31.97
C GLY A 92 2.78 -17.70 32.93
N ASP A 93 3.98 -17.17 32.71
CA ASP A 93 5.14 -17.40 33.58
C ASP A 93 4.91 -16.85 34.99
N ALA A 94 4.35 -15.64 35.11
CA ALA A 94 4.03 -15.05 36.41
C ALA A 94 2.95 -15.84 37.16
N LEU A 95 1.97 -16.42 36.47
CA LEU A 95 0.96 -17.28 37.08
C LEU A 95 1.52 -18.63 37.51
N ASP A 96 2.46 -19.21 36.74
CA ASP A 96 3.17 -20.43 37.15
C ASP A 96 4.06 -20.19 38.38
N ASP A 97 4.73 -19.03 38.46
CA ASP A 97 5.47 -18.60 39.67
C ASP A 97 4.51 -18.55 40.88
N CYS A 98 3.33 -17.94 40.73
CA CYS A 98 2.33 -17.87 41.80
C CYS A 98 1.84 -19.26 42.20
N ALA A 99 1.56 -20.14 41.23
CA ALA A 99 1.13 -21.50 41.47
C ALA A 99 2.20 -22.33 42.20
N ALA A 100 3.48 -22.16 41.83
CA ALA A 100 4.60 -22.81 42.49
C ALA A 100 4.76 -22.35 43.95
N LEU A 101 4.56 -21.06 44.23
CA LEU A 101 4.58 -20.54 45.61
C LEU A 101 3.41 -21.08 46.45
N ILE A 102 2.20 -21.18 45.86
CA ILE A 102 1.04 -21.80 46.52
C ILE A 102 1.33 -23.27 46.83
N GLU A 103 1.86 -24.02 45.85
CA GLU A 103 2.18 -25.43 46.04
C GLU A 103 3.26 -25.62 47.12
N GLY A 104 4.34 -24.83 47.07
CA GLY A 104 5.42 -24.87 48.05
C GLY A 104 4.90 -24.59 49.47
N CYS A 105 4.04 -23.59 49.63
CA CYS A 105 3.39 -23.28 50.90
C CYS A 105 2.59 -24.48 51.43
N LYS A 106 1.78 -25.14 50.57
CA LYS A 106 1.00 -26.32 50.95
C LYS A 106 1.89 -27.50 51.36
N VAL A 107 3.02 -27.71 50.68
CA VAL A 107 3.99 -28.76 51.04
C VAL A 107 4.58 -28.51 52.43
N VAL A 108 4.97 -27.27 52.73
CA VAL A 108 5.46 -26.89 54.06
C VAL A 108 4.37 -27.10 55.11
N CYS A 109 3.12 -26.69 54.84
CA CYS A 109 2.02 -26.89 55.77
C CYS A 109 1.79 -28.38 56.09
N ILE A 110 1.81 -29.26 55.07
CA ILE A 110 1.67 -30.71 55.26
C ILE A 110 2.84 -31.26 56.08
N ALA A 111 4.07 -30.83 55.83
CA ALA A 111 5.24 -31.28 56.56
C ALA A 111 5.19 -30.91 58.05
N GLU A 112 4.85 -29.65 58.38
CA GLU A 112 4.75 -29.16 59.76
C GLU A 112 3.59 -29.81 60.54
N LEU A 113 2.43 -29.97 59.89
CA LEU A 113 1.29 -30.69 60.47
C LEU A 113 1.62 -32.17 60.69
N GLY A 114 2.31 -32.80 59.73
CA GLY A 114 2.76 -34.19 59.83
C GLY A 114 3.77 -34.39 60.96
N ALA A 115 4.73 -33.48 61.13
CA ALA A 115 5.67 -33.50 62.25
C ALA A 115 4.95 -33.37 63.60
N THR A 116 3.93 -32.50 63.68
CA THR A 116 3.10 -32.33 64.88
C THR A 116 2.27 -33.59 65.18
N ALA A 117 1.70 -34.23 64.14
CA ALA A 117 0.97 -35.49 64.25
C ALA A 117 1.86 -36.68 64.70
N ALA A 118 3.09 -36.75 64.18
CA ALA A 118 4.07 -37.75 64.60
C ALA A 118 4.50 -37.54 66.06
N ALA A 119 4.71 -36.29 66.48
CA ALA A 119 4.99 -35.96 67.88
C ALA A 119 3.84 -36.32 68.83
N ALA A 120 2.59 -36.26 68.34
CA ALA A 120 1.39 -36.66 69.07
C ALA A 120 1.27 -38.18 69.29
N THR A 121 1.67 -38.98 68.29
CA THR A 121 1.51 -40.44 68.30
C THR A 121 2.71 -41.19 68.88
N ALA A 122 3.92 -40.63 68.82
CA ALA A 122 5.17 -41.37 69.08
C ALA A 122 5.77 -41.22 70.50
N GLY A 123 5.26 -40.38 71.42
CA GLY A 123 5.86 -40.26 72.76
C GLY A 123 7.35 -39.80 72.77
N VAL A 124 7.75 -38.98 71.78
CA VAL A 124 9.08 -38.36 71.53
C VAL A 124 10.09 -39.20 70.72
N VAL A 125 10.63 -38.62 69.63
CA VAL A 125 12.06 -38.45 69.23
C VAL A 125 12.18 -38.07 67.74
N GLY A 126 12.83 -36.93 67.41
CA GLY A 126 13.73 -36.79 66.23
C GLY A 126 13.32 -36.02 64.95
N MET A 127 13.65 -34.72 64.92
CA MET A 127 13.78 -33.64 63.88
C MET A 127 13.78 -33.92 62.34
N PHE A 128 13.37 -32.90 61.53
CA PHE A 128 14.25 -32.09 60.64
C PHE A 128 13.59 -30.84 59.95
N PHE A 129 14.30 -29.69 60.06
CA PHE A 129 14.24 -28.35 59.38
C PHE A 129 12.88 -27.59 59.37
N THR A 130 12.65 -26.43 60.01
CA THR A 130 13.48 -25.23 60.28
C THR A 130 13.16 -24.62 61.66
N VAL A 131 14.19 -24.30 62.46
CA VAL A 131 14.18 -23.50 63.71
C VAL A 131 12.90 -23.59 64.60
N GLY A 132 12.87 -24.56 65.53
CA GLY A 132 12.20 -24.34 66.83
C GLY A 132 11.38 -25.50 67.43
N LEU A 133 11.99 -26.17 68.41
CA LEU A 133 11.36 -26.85 69.57
C LEU A 133 10.67 -28.22 69.38
N SER A 134 11.43 -29.26 69.70
CA SER A 134 10.96 -30.60 70.05
C SER A 134 10.36 -30.67 71.47
N GLY A 135 9.18 -31.32 71.61
CA GLY A 135 8.65 -31.75 72.91
C GLY A 135 7.20 -32.25 72.82
N LEU A 136 6.82 -33.17 73.73
CA LEU A 136 5.46 -33.68 74.02
C LEU A 136 4.33 -32.71 73.60
N LEU A 137 3.20 -33.22 73.06
CA LEU A 137 1.96 -32.45 72.83
C LEU A 137 1.64 -31.56 74.05
N SER A 138 2.07 -30.32 73.97
CA SER A 138 1.97 -29.28 75.00
C SER A 138 1.53 -28.02 74.29
N ALA A 139 0.92 -27.08 75.02
CA ALA A 139 0.48 -25.81 74.44
C ALA A 139 1.60 -25.09 73.65
N GLY A 140 2.87 -25.30 74.03
CA GLY A 140 4.03 -24.76 73.34
C GLY A 140 4.27 -25.35 71.93
N ALA A 141 4.10 -26.66 71.72
CA ALA A 141 4.28 -27.29 70.41
C ALA A 141 3.18 -26.88 69.41
N ILE A 142 1.92 -26.80 69.89
CA ILE A 142 0.78 -26.30 69.09
C ILE A 142 1.01 -24.84 68.70
N LEU A 143 1.53 -24.01 69.63
CA LEU A 143 1.86 -22.61 69.35
C LEU A 143 3.01 -22.48 68.34
N ALA A 144 4.06 -23.31 68.45
CA ALA A 144 5.17 -23.30 67.50
C ALA A 144 4.71 -23.68 66.08
N CYS A 145 3.92 -24.75 65.94
CA CYS A 145 3.33 -25.14 64.66
C CYS A 145 2.43 -24.03 64.09
N ARG A 146 1.58 -23.41 64.92
CA ARG A 146 0.75 -22.26 64.52
C ARG A 146 1.60 -21.12 63.95
N ILE A 147 2.70 -20.77 64.62
CA ILE A 147 3.61 -19.71 64.17
C ILE A 147 4.25 -20.08 62.83
N ALA A 148 4.80 -21.29 62.71
CA ALA A 148 5.45 -21.76 61.48
C ALA A 148 4.48 -21.77 60.27
N LEU A 149 3.25 -22.25 60.47
CA LEU A 149 2.21 -22.23 59.43
C LEU A 149 1.84 -20.79 59.02
N HIS A 150 1.70 -19.87 59.98
CA HIS A 150 1.45 -18.47 59.66
C HIS A 150 2.61 -17.84 58.89
N GLU A 151 3.85 -18.08 59.31
CA GLU A 151 5.04 -17.57 58.64
C GLU A 151 5.15 -18.07 57.19
N ALA A 152 4.91 -19.37 56.96
CA ALA A 152 4.93 -19.96 55.63
C ALA A 152 3.81 -19.41 54.71
N ILE A 153 2.61 -19.19 55.25
CA ILE A 153 1.48 -18.61 54.51
C ILE A 153 1.72 -17.13 54.22
N ASP A 154 2.15 -16.35 55.21
CA ASP A 154 2.37 -14.92 55.06
C ASP A 154 3.55 -14.62 54.11
N TYR A 155 4.60 -15.45 54.13
CA TYR A 155 5.68 -15.40 53.14
C TYR A 155 5.17 -15.63 51.71
N ALA A 156 4.40 -16.70 51.49
CA ALA A 156 3.85 -17.00 50.17
C ALA A 156 2.91 -15.89 49.67
N VAL A 157 2.05 -15.34 50.54
CA VAL A 157 1.18 -14.20 50.22
C VAL A 157 2.01 -12.96 49.86
N GLY A 158 3.09 -12.69 50.60
CA GLY A 158 4.00 -11.57 50.34
C GLY A 158 4.68 -11.66 48.97
N GLU A 159 5.31 -12.80 48.67
CA GLU A 159 5.99 -13.02 47.39
C GLU A 159 5.01 -12.98 46.20
N ILE A 160 3.82 -13.60 46.34
CA ILE A 160 2.77 -13.50 45.32
C ILE A 160 2.32 -12.06 45.13
N THR A 161 2.17 -11.30 46.21
CA THR A 161 1.79 -9.88 46.13
C THR A 161 2.86 -9.05 45.41
N SER A 162 4.15 -9.32 45.64
CA SER A 162 5.24 -8.68 44.88
C SER A 162 5.22 -9.06 43.41
N ILE A 163 5.06 -10.36 43.07
CA ILE A 163 4.93 -10.80 41.67
C ILE A 163 3.76 -10.09 40.99
N VAL A 164 2.59 -10.07 41.64
CA VAL A 164 1.39 -9.42 41.12
C VAL A 164 1.64 -7.93 40.88
N THR A 165 2.23 -7.23 41.84
CA THR A 165 2.40 -5.77 41.74
C THR A 165 3.52 -5.39 40.77
N ASP A 166 4.69 -6.01 40.89
CA ASP A 166 5.91 -5.59 40.21
C ASP A 166 6.07 -6.22 38.82
N LYS A 167 5.57 -7.45 38.63
CA LYS A 167 5.61 -8.13 37.32
C LYS A 167 4.28 -7.93 36.58
N ILE A 168 3.16 -8.32 37.19
CA ILE A 168 1.88 -8.35 36.47
C ILE A 168 1.34 -6.94 36.24
N GLU A 169 1.02 -6.19 37.30
CA GLU A 169 0.42 -4.85 37.17
C GLU A 169 1.39 -3.86 36.52
N ALA A 170 2.60 -3.70 37.05
CA ALA A 170 3.50 -2.64 36.61
C ALA A 170 4.13 -2.87 35.22
N LYS A 171 4.27 -4.12 34.77
CA LYS A 171 4.99 -4.43 33.52
C LYS A 171 4.11 -5.13 32.49
N ILE A 172 3.47 -6.23 32.86
CA ILE A 172 2.75 -7.06 31.90
C ILE A 172 1.46 -6.37 31.45
N LEU A 173 0.62 -5.89 32.38
CA LEU A 173 -0.60 -5.16 32.04
C LEU A 173 -0.29 -3.87 31.29
N ALA A 174 0.72 -3.12 31.72
CA ALA A 174 1.15 -1.91 31.01
C ALA A 174 1.55 -2.21 29.55
N LYS A 175 2.24 -3.34 29.29
CA LYS A 175 2.55 -3.78 27.92
C LYS A 175 1.29 -4.12 27.13
N ILE A 176 0.36 -4.89 27.71
CA ILE A 176 -0.91 -5.29 27.07
C ILE A 176 -1.74 -4.06 26.72
N GLU A 177 -1.87 -3.13 27.67
CA GLU A 177 -2.65 -1.90 27.49
C GLU A 177 -2.05 -0.99 26.40
N ALA A 178 -0.72 -0.96 26.27
CA ALA A 178 0.00 -0.20 25.26
C ALA A 178 -0.02 -0.83 23.85
N VAL A 179 -0.47 -2.07 23.69
CA VAL A 179 -0.67 -2.67 22.36
C VAL A 179 -1.72 -1.86 21.62
N PHE A 180 -1.49 -1.52 20.35
CA PHE A 180 -2.45 -0.77 19.50
C PHE A 180 -2.76 0.67 19.96
N THR A 181 -2.05 1.24 20.95
CA THR A 181 -2.29 2.63 21.39
C THR A 181 -1.61 3.67 20.52
N ASP A 182 -0.52 3.32 19.85
CA ASP A 182 -0.13 4.01 18.64
C ASP A 182 -1.20 3.63 17.62
N HIS A 183 -2.19 4.50 17.43
CA HIS A 183 -3.15 4.31 16.34
C HIS A 183 -2.32 4.00 15.10
N LEU A 184 -2.52 2.83 14.50
CA LEU A 184 -2.11 2.58 13.12
C LEU A 184 -2.69 3.76 12.35
N ASP A 185 -1.86 4.76 12.04
CA ASP A 185 -2.32 6.10 11.71
C ASP A 185 -3.39 5.99 10.63
N ALA A 186 -4.50 6.71 10.81
CA ALA A 186 -5.56 6.80 9.81
C ALA A 186 -5.04 7.32 8.45
N ASP A 187 -3.84 7.91 8.44
CA ASP A 187 -3.08 8.35 7.26
C ASP A 187 -2.37 7.21 6.49
N ASP A 188 -2.15 6.02 7.08
CA ASP A 188 -1.56 4.85 6.41
C ASP A 188 -2.64 3.93 5.79
N ASN A 189 -3.81 4.50 5.45
CA ASN A 189 -4.86 3.78 4.75
C ASN A 189 -4.40 3.47 3.31
N PRO A 190 -4.28 2.19 2.88
CA PRO A 190 -3.91 1.87 1.49
C PRO A 190 -4.92 2.45 0.47
N ALA A 191 -6.16 2.75 0.87
CA ALA A 191 -7.12 3.48 0.04
C ALA A 191 -6.77 4.97 -0.14
N SER A 192 -6.08 5.60 0.82
CA SER A 192 -5.54 6.97 0.69
C SER A 192 -4.41 7.03 -0.35
N TYR A 193 -3.65 5.94 -0.46
CA TYR A 193 -2.66 5.74 -1.51
C TYR A 193 -3.25 5.27 -2.85
N ALA A 194 -4.48 4.72 -2.84
CA ALA A 194 -5.23 4.41 -4.05
C ALA A 194 -5.91 5.65 -4.66
N SER A 195 -6.28 6.66 -3.86
CA SER A 195 -6.67 7.98 -4.37
C SER A 195 -5.42 8.77 -4.79
N GLY A 196 -4.91 8.46 -5.97
CA GLY A 196 -3.57 8.84 -6.44
C GLY A 196 -3.16 10.30 -6.22
N SER A 197 -2.00 10.47 -5.57
CA SER A 197 -1.14 11.64 -5.74
C SER A 197 -0.06 11.35 -6.79
N ALA A 198 0.43 12.39 -7.47
CA ALA A 198 1.19 12.31 -8.72
C ALA A 198 2.61 11.71 -8.62
N ASP A 199 3.04 11.26 -7.45
CA ASP A 199 4.36 10.63 -7.22
C ASP A 199 4.33 9.09 -7.36
N MET A 200 3.19 8.50 -7.76
CA MET A 200 2.95 7.05 -7.64
C MET A 200 3.15 6.21 -8.91
N ALA A 201 3.69 6.80 -9.99
CA ALA A 201 3.75 6.20 -11.33
C ALA A 201 5.06 5.44 -11.66
N GLN A 202 5.70 4.80 -10.68
CA GLN A 202 6.79 3.87 -10.95
C GLN A 202 6.31 2.44 -10.69
N ASP A 203 6.28 1.62 -11.76
CA ASP A 203 6.02 0.18 -11.72
C ASP A 203 4.62 -0.21 -11.15
N LEU A 204 3.53 0.41 -11.62
CA LEU A 204 2.17 0.01 -11.22
C LEU A 204 1.70 -1.19 -12.05
N VAL A 205 1.84 -2.40 -11.51
CA VAL A 205 1.15 -3.60 -11.97
C VAL A 205 0.28 -4.03 -10.80
N ILE A 206 -1.04 -4.17 -10.98
CA ILE A 206 -1.94 -4.67 -9.94
C ILE A 206 -2.63 -5.92 -10.48
N GLU A 207 -2.31 -7.08 -9.91
CA GLU A 207 -3.02 -8.32 -10.22
C GLU A 207 -4.17 -8.49 -9.23
N PHE A 208 -5.41 -8.34 -9.68
CA PHE A 208 -6.58 -8.40 -8.80
C PHE A 208 -6.71 -9.75 -8.06
N ASP A 209 -6.28 -10.85 -8.69
CA ASP A 209 -6.26 -12.18 -8.07
C ASP A 209 -5.32 -12.24 -6.85
N GLU A 210 -4.22 -11.48 -6.84
CA GLU A 210 -3.29 -11.42 -5.71
C GLU A 210 -3.91 -10.68 -4.51
N PHE A 211 -4.67 -9.61 -4.79
CA PHE A 211 -5.45 -8.89 -3.79
C PHE A 211 -6.63 -9.73 -3.26
N ASP A 212 -7.28 -10.51 -4.11
CA ASP A 212 -8.33 -11.46 -3.70
C ASP A 212 -7.77 -12.55 -2.78
N ARG A 213 -6.63 -13.15 -3.14
CA ARG A 213 -5.98 -14.16 -2.29
C ARG A 213 -5.52 -13.57 -0.95
N ALA A 214 -4.94 -12.37 -0.95
CA ALA A 214 -4.52 -11.72 0.29
C ALA A 214 -5.70 -11.34 1.18
N SER A 215 -6.73 -10.68 0.64
CA SER A 215 -7.93 -10.33 1.42
C SER A 215 -8.65 -11.57 1.96
N GLY A 216 -8.75 -12.64 1.16
CA GLY A 216 -9.25 -13.94 1.59
C GLY A 216 -8.38 -14.56 2.69
N GLY A 217 -7.05 -14.53 2.55
CA GLY A 217 -6.11 -15.04 3.54
C GLY A 217 -6.18 -14.29 4.88
N TYR A 218 -6.34 -12.97 4.86
CA TYR A 218 -6.54 -12.18 6.08
C TYR A 218 -7.89 -12.48 6.75
N LYS A 219 -8.94 -12.75 5.96
CA LYS A 219 -10.23 -13.18 6.50
C LYS A 219 -10.13 -14.56 7.17
N GLU A 220 -9.44 -15.51 6.54
CA GLU A 220 -9.19 -16.82 7.14
C GLU A 220 -8.35 -16.70 8.42
N THR A 221 -7.30 -15.88 8.40
CA THR A 221 -6.47 -15.57 9.57
C THR A 221 -7.30 -15.02 10.73
N ARG A 222 -8.21 -14.08 10.42
CA ARG A 222 -9.16 -13.53 11.39
C ARG A 222 -10.07 -14.61 11.96
N ASP A 223 -10.65 -15.45 11.11
CA ASP A 223 -11.62 -16.48 11.53
C ASP A 223 -10.95 -17.54 12.41
N ASN A 224 -9.72 -17.94 12.07
CA ASN A 224 -8.90 -18.84 12.87
C ASN A 224 -8.58 -18.25 14.24
N PHE A 225 -8.18 -16.98 14.28
CA PHE A 225 -7.90 -16.30 15.54
C PHE A 225 -9.17 -16.06 16.38
N ASP A 226 -10.29 -15.68 15.76
CA ASP A 226 -11.57 -15.47 16.45
C ASP A 226 -12.07 -16.76 17.10
N LYS A 227 -11.84 -17.92 16.46
CA LYS A 227 -12.09 -19.22 17.07
C LYS A 227 -11.21 -19.45 18.31
N LYS A 228 -9.90 -19.21 18.23
CA LYS A 228 -8.98 -19.36 19.38
C LYS A 228 -9.30 -18.39 20.51
N LYS A 229 -9.67 -17.15 20.17
CA LYS A 229 -10.19 -16.16 21.10
C LYS A 229 -11.47 -16.65 21.77
N GLY A 230 -12.41 -17.22 21.01
CA GLY A 230 -13.63 -17.82 21.53
C GLY A 230 -13.35 -18.98 22.51
N GLU A 231 -12.41 -19.85 22.17
CA GLU A 231 -11.92 -20.90 23.08
C GLU A 231 -11.32 -20.31 24.36
N HIS A 232 -10.47 -19.29 24.25
CA HIS A 232 -9.91 -18.58 25.41
C HIS A 232 -11.05 -18.02 26.28
N LYS A 233 -11.95 -17.21 25.70
CA LYS A 233 -13.08 -16.56 26.39
C LYS A 233 -14.00 -17.55 27.10
N SER A 234 -14.21 -18.74 26.52
CA SER A 234 -15.00 -19.80 27.15
C SER A 234 -14.41 -20.29 28.49
N GLY A 235 -13.09 -20.25 28.64
CA GLY A 235 -12.39 -20.55 29.89
C GLY A 235 -12.37 -19.40 30.89
N GLY A 236 -12.79 -18.18 30.51
CA GLY A 236 -12.66 -16.98 31.34
C GLY A 236 -13.45 -17.05 32.65
N GLY A 237 -14.57 -17.75 32.68
CA GLY A 237 -15.32 -18.01 33.92
C GLY A 237 -14.54 -18.89 34.89
N SER A 238 -13.88 -19.94 34.39
CA SER A 238 -13.01 -20.80 35.19
C SER A 238 -11.80 -20.04 35.72
N ARG A 239 -11.17 -19.20 34.89
CA ARG A 239 -10.01 -18.39 35.30
C ARG A 239 -10.36 -17.41 36.41
N ARG A 240 -11.46 -16.66 36.29
CA ARG A 240 -11.96 -15.74 37.31
C ARG A 240 -12.41 -16.46 38.60
N GLY A 241 -12.81 -17.72 38.49
CA GLY A 241 -13.22 -18.57 39.62
C GLY A 241 -12.07 -19.28 40.35
N SER A 242 -10.90 -19.39 39.72
CA SER A 242 -9.77 -20.20 40.22
C SER A 242 -9.19 -19.70 41.56
N VAL A 243 -9.34 -18.42 41.86
CA VAL A 243 -8.94 -17.82 43.14
C VAL A 243 -10.11 -17.03 43.71
N LYS A 244 -10.56 -17.44 44.91
CA LYS A 244 -11.69 -16.77 45.58
C LYS A 244 -11.32 -15.36 46.05
N LYS A 245 -12.28 -14.43 45.96
CA LYS A 245 -12.10 -13.01 46.30
C LYS A 245 -11.96 -12.73 47.80
N ASP A 246 -12.49 -13.62 48.63
CA ASP A 246 -12.36 -13.63 50.09
C ASP A 246 -11.10 -14.39 50.57
N SER A 247 -10.29 -14.90 49.64
CA SER A 247 -9.04 -15.58 49.97
C SER A 247 -7.96 -14.61 50.45
N ARG A 248 -6.99 -15.13 51.21
CA ARG A 248 -5.74 -14.43 51.54
C ARG A 248 -4.98 -13.97 50.29
N PHE A 249 -5.25 -14.58 49.13
CA PHE A 249 -4.68 -14.24 47.82
C PHE A 249 -5.61 -13.36 46.95
N HIS A 250 -6.51 -12.58 47.55
CA HIS A 250 -7.44 -11.69 46.84
C HIS A 250 -6.76 -10.76 45.81
N LYS A 251 -5.52 -10.32 46.06
CA LYS A 251 -4.75 -9.48 45.14
C LYS A 251 -4.41 -10.22 43.84
N LEU A 252 -4.10 -11.51 43.92
CA LEU A 252 -3.93 -12.38 42.75
C LEU A 252 -5.25 -12.54 41.98
N SER A 253 -6.36 -12.83 42.67
CA SER A 253 -7.70 -12.87 42.06
C SER A 253 -8.03 -11.57 41.32
N THR A 254 -7.78 -10.43 41.95
CA THR A 254 -8.06 -9.11 41.38
C THR A 254 -7.22 -8.83 40.14
N VAL A 255 -5.93 -9.21 40.14
CA VAL A 255 -5.09 -9.00 38.96
C VAL A 255 -5.44 -9.95 37.83
N MET A 256 -5.87 -11.18 38.14
CA MET A 256 -6.36 -12.13 37.13
C MET A 256 -7.61 -11.58 36.45
N ASP A 257 -8.57 -11.03 37.20
CA ASP A 257 -9.74 -10.33 36.65
C ASP A 257 -9.31 -9.19 35.69
N LYS A 258 -8.38 -8.32 36.12
CA LYS A 258 -7.87 -7.22 35.28
C LYS A 258 -7.14 -7.71 34.03
N ALA A 259 -6.28 -8.71 34.17
CA ALA A 259 -5.50 -9.27 33.08
C ALA A 259 -6.42 -9.86 32.03
N GLU A 260 -7.41 -10.62 32.47
CA GLU A 260 -8.42 -11.20 31.62
C GLU A 260 -9.24 -10.13 30.86
N ASP A 261 -9.69 -9.07 31.53
CA ASP A 261 -10.41 -7.98 30.87
C ASP A 261 -9.53 -7.24 29.84
N ALA A 262 -8.25 -7.01 30.16
CA ALA A 262 -7.30 -6.38 29.25
C ALA A 262 -6.99 -7.27 28.03
N VAL A 263 -6.81 -8.58 28.26
CA VAL A 263 -6.55 -9.57 27.21
C VAL A 263 -7.75 -9.74 26.30
N ASP A 264 -8.96 -9.89 26.85
CA ASP A 264 -10.20 -10.00 26.08
C ASP A 264 -10.38 -8.78 25.16
N LYS A 265 -10.19 -7.57 25.72
CA LYS A 265 -10.26 -6.33 24.96
C LYS A 265 -9.26 -6.30 23.80
N LYS A 266 -7.98 -6.63 24.05
CA LYS A 266 -6.94 -6.60 23.02
C LYS A 266 -7.07 -7.73 22.00
N ALA A 267 -7.64 -8.87 22.38
CA ALA A 267 -7.98 -9.94 21.44
C ALA A 267 -9.15 -9.53 20.53
N ASP A 268 -10.17 -8.83 21.05
CA ASP A 268 -11.24 -8.24 20.24
C ASP A 268 -10.67 -7.17 19.28
N GLU A 269 -9.82 -6.27 19.75
CA GLU A 269 -9.13 -5.27 18.89
C GLU A 269 -8.29 -5.95 17.78
N THR A 270 -7.67 -7.10 18.06
CA THR A 270 -6.91 -7.87 17.05
C THR A 270 -7.82 -8.36 15.93
N VAL A 271 -9.02 -8.88 16.25
CA VAL A 271 -10.02 -9.29 15.24
C VAL A 271 -10.46 -8.11 14.39
N ASP A 272 -10.77 -6.97 15.02
CA ASP A 272 -11.16 -5.74 14.32
C ASP A 272 -10.07 -5.23 13.38
N ILE A 273 -8.80 -5.28 13.82
CA ILE A 273 -7.66 -4.85 13.00
C ILE A 273 -7.50 -5.76 11.77
N LEU A 274 -7.62 -7.08 11.93
CA LEU A 274 -7.53 -8.03 10.83
C LEU A 274 -8.68 -7.83 9.83
N GLU A 275 -9.90 -7.63 10.32
CA GLU A 275 -11.05 -7.33 9.47
C GLU A 275 -10.86 -6.02 8.70
N LYS A 276 -10.44 -4.94 9.38
CA LYS A 276 -10.15 -3.65 8.74
C LYS A 276 -8.99 -3.76 7.75
N HIS A 277 -7.96 -4.55 8.04
CA HIS A 277 -6.82 -4.72 7.14
C HIS A 277 -7.24 -5.44 5.85
N GLY A 278 -7.88 -6.60 5.96
CA GLY A 278 -8.41 -7.34 4.80
C GLY A 278 -9.47 -6.55 4.02
N GLY A 279 -10.36 -5.85 4.73
CA GLY A 279 -11.39 -4.99 4.13
C GLY A 279 -10.81 -3.80 3.37
N ASN A 280 -9.73 -3.18 3.86
CA ASN A 280 -9.05 -2.10 3.16
C ASN A 280 -8.35 -2.58 1.88
N ILE A 281 -7.81 -3.82 1.88
CA ILE A 281 -7.24 -4.44 0.67
C ILE A 281 -8.34 -4.70 -0.36
N ASP A 282 -9.48 -5.26 0.05
CA ASP A 282 -10.63 -5.49 -0.83
C ASP A 282 -11.21 -4.17 -1.38
N LYS A 283 -11.26 -3.13 -0.55
CA LYS A 283 -11.67 -1.78 -0.97
C LYS A 283 -10.70 -1.19 -1.99
N SER A 284 -9.40 -1.23 -1.73
CA SER A 284 -8.37 -0.75 -2.67
C SER A 284 -8.46 -1.49 -4.02
N LYS A 285 -8.66 -2.82 -4.01
CA LYS A 285 -8.92 -3.62 -5.20
C LYS A 285 -10.16 -3.13 -5.96
N LYS A 286 -11.27 -2.88 -5.27
CA LYS A 286 -12.52 -2.36 -5.87
C LYS A 286 -12.33 -0.97 -6.47
N GLU A 287 -11.60 -0.09 -5.79
CA GLU A 287 -11.28 1.25 -6.29
C GLU A 287 -10.40 1.17 -7.54
N HIS A 288 -9.33 0.38 -7.55
CA HIS A 288 -8.52 0.14 -8.74
C HIS A 288 -9.34 -0.45 -9.90
N LYS A 289 -10.17 -1.45 -9.62
CA LYS A 289 -11.05 -2.06 -10.63
C LYS A 289 -12.10 -1.08 -11.16
N GLN A 290 -12.63 -0.22 -10.28
CA GLN A 290 -13.61 0.80 -10.67
C GLN A 290 -12.93 1.90 -11.47
N THR A 291 -11.74 2.37 -11.09
CA THR A 291 -10.95 3.31 -11.88
C THR A 291 -10.58 2.70 -13.24
N ASP A 292 -10.11 1.46 -13.30
CA ASP A 292 -9.83 0.77 -14.57
C ASP A 292 -11.10 0.59 -15.40
N LYS A 293 -12.23 0.30 -14.77
CA LYS A 293 -13.54 0.21 -15.42
C LYS A 293 -14.04 1.56 -15.89
N GLU A 294 -13.86 2.63 -15.13
CA GLU A 294 -14.20 4.00 -15.52
C GLU A 294 -13.31 4.49 -16.64
N ARG A 295 -12.02 4.14 -16.63
CA ARG A 295 -11.07 4.39 -17.72
C ARG A 295 -11.43 3.57 -18.95
N LYS A 296 -11.84 2.31 -18.76
CA LYS A 296 -12.37 1.47 -19.83
C LYS A 296 -13.71 1.98 -20.33
N GLU A 297 -14.58 2.48 -19.47
CA GLU A 297 -15.88 3.06 -19.82
C GLU A 297 -15.72 4.46 -20.42
N ASP A 298 -14.67 5.21 -20.11
CA ASP A 298 -14.26 6.42 -20.82
C ASP A 298 -13.74 6.04 -22.21
N LEU A 299 -12.87 5.02 -22.27
CA LEU A 299 -12.40 4.44 -23.53
C LEU A 299 -13.53 3.79 -24.35
N ASP A 300 -14.54 3.24 -23.70
CA ASP A 300 -15.68 2.55 -24.32
C ASP A 300 -16.84 3.54 -24.58
N ARG A 301 -16.98 4.64 -23.82
CA ARG A 301 -17.79 5.82 -24.19
C ARG A 301 -17.20 6.49 -25.43
N CYS A 302 -15.91 6.35 -25.66
CA CYS A 302 -15.30 6.62 -26.97
C CYS A 302 -15.59 5.54 -28.03
N LYS A 303 -16.29 4.43 -27.70
CA LYS A 303 -16.54 3.27 -28.59
C LYS A 303 -18.01 2.80 -28.70
N VAL A 304 -19.00 3.60 -28.31
CA VAL A 304 -20.43 3.30 -28.52
C VAL A 304 -21.06 4.53 -29.20
N ASP A 305 -21.59 4.51 -30.42
CA ASP A 305 -22.29 3.47 -31.18
C ASP A 305 -21.64 3.19 -32.55
N GLY A 306 -22.01 2.08 -33.19
CA GLY A 306 -21.46 1.61 -34.47
C GLY A 306 -21.25 2.70 -35.53
N GLY A 307 -19.99 3.08 -35.74
CA GLY A 307 -19.51 4.06 -36.71
C GLY A 307 -18.41 4.95 -36.10
N ASP A 308 -17.17 4.78 -36.59
CA ASP A 308 -16.03 5.71 -36.50
C ASP A 308 -15.16 5.74 -35.21
N ASP A 309 -14.08 4.94 -35.20
CA ASP A 309 -12.79 5.44 -34.69
C ASP A 309 -12.52 6.77 -35.42
N VAL A 310 -12.26 7.88 -34.70
CA VAL A 310 -11.93 9.18 -35.32
C VAL A 310 -10.76 8.96 -36.27
N PRO A 311 -10.95 9.09 -37.59
CA PRO A 311 -9.92 8.72 -38.55
C PRO A 311 -8.67 9.59 -38.37
N MET A 312 -7.52 8.96 -38.33
CA MET A 312 -6.22 9.62 -38.21
C MET A 312 -5.51 9.59 -39.57
N TYR A 313 -5.08 10.74 -40.06
CA TYR A 313 -4.39 10.86 -41.35
C TYR A 313 -3.00 11.47 -41.18
N LEU A 314 -1.99 10.72 -41.59
CA LEU A 314 -0.62 11.19 -41.70
C LEU A 314 -0.43 11.96 -43.01
N LEU A 315 -0.07 13.24 -42.88
CA LEU A 315 0.30 14.12 -43.98
C LEU A 315 1.81 14.07 -44.19
N ASN A 316 2.25 13.40 -45.25
CA ASN A 316 3.66 13.23 -45.53
C ASN A 316 4.27 14.46 -46.22
N ALA A 317 5.59 14.57 -46.08
CA ALA A 317 6.34 15.69 -46.64
C ALA A 317 6.36 15.76 -48.17
N ASP A 318 6.02 14.68 -48.86
CA ASP A 318 5.88 14.64 -50.32
C ASP A 318 4.47 15.01 -50.81
N GLY A 319 3.54 15.29 -49.87
CA GLY A 319 2.13 15.60 -50.15
C GLY A 319 1.21 14.37 -50.10
N THR A 320 1.74 13.16 -49.96
CA THR A 320 0.89 11.97 -49.84
C THR A 320 0.19 11.92 -48.49
N VAL A 321 -1.05 11.42 -48.49
CA VAL A 321 -1.84 11.20 -47.27
C VAL A 321 -2.02 9.72 -47.03
N GLU A 322 -1.74 9.28 -45.81
CA GLU A 322 -1.89 7.89 -45.38
C GLU A 322 -2.78 7.82 -44.14
N GLN A 323 -3.71 6.86 -44.11
CA GLN A 323 -4.51 6.57 -42.92
C GLN A 323 -3.66 5.83 -41.89
N LEU A 324 -3.63 6.33 -40.66
CA LEU A 324 -3.09 5.66 -39.49
C LEU A 324 -4.15 4.73 -38.91
N HIS A 325 -3.75 3.52 -38.55
CA HIS A 325 -4.63 2.50 -38.00
C HIS A 325 -4.38 2.36 -36.50
N ALA A 326 -5.45 2.29 -35.72
CA ALA A 326 -5.35 2.20 -34.26
C ALA A 326 -4.58 0.96 -33.77
N ASP A 327 -4.54 -0.11 -34.58
CA ASP A 327 -3.77 -1.34 -34.32
C ASP A 327 -2.26 -1.20 -34.58
N GLY A 328 -1.81 -0.04 -35.07
CA GLY A 328 -0.41 0.24 -35.34
C GLY A 328 0.15 -0.34 -36.62
N ARG A 329 -0.68 -1.01 -37.45
CA ARG A 329 -0.19 -1.55 -38.74
C ARG A 329 0.28 -0.43 -39.68
N THR A 330 0.98 -0.84 -40.73
CA THR A 330 1.55 0.10 -41.72
C THR A 330 0.46 1.05 -42.26
N PRO A 331 0.72 2.38 -42.30
CA PRO A 331 -0.24 3.34 -42.82
C PRO A 331 -0.60 3.05 -44.28
N THR A 332 -1.86 3.29 -44.65
CA THR A 332 -2.36 3.01 -46.00
C THR A 332 -2.68 4.29 -46.75
N LYS A 333 -2.17 4.43 -47.98
CA LYS A 333 -2.46 5.59 -48.82
C LYS A 333 -3.97 5.71 -49.10
N ILE A 334 -4.50 6.93 -48.98
CA ILE A 334 -5.91 7.23 -49.24
C ILE A 334 -6.16 7.59 -50.71
N ASN A 335 -7.43 7.64 -51.14
CA ASN A 335 -7.81 7.90 -52.53
C ASN A 335 -8.51 9.26 -52.75
N GLY A 336 -8.76 10.03 -51.69
CA GLY A 336 -9.34 11.36 -51.74
C GLY A 336 -10.86 11.43 -51.56
N THR A 337 -11.53 10.30 -51.30
CA THR A 337 -12.99 10.24 -51.08
C THR A 337 -13.38 10.21 -49.61
N GLU A 338 -12.38 10.13 -48.72
CA GLU A 338 -12.54 9.94 -47.29
C GLU A 338 -13.29 11.11 -46.63
N VAL A 339 -14.29 10.77 -45.82
CA VAL A 339 -15.10 11.70 -45.04
C VAL A 339 -14.20 12.43 -44.02
N GLY A 340 -14.44 13.72 -43.77
CA GLY A 340 -13.71 14.49 -42.77
C GLY A 340 -12.38 15.11 -43.23
N ILE A 341 -11.79 14.65 -44.34
CA ILE A 341 -10.51 15.20 -44.85
C ILE A 341 -10.58 15.70 -46.29
N ARG A 342 -11.57 15.26 -47.08
CA ARG A 342 -11.68 15.58 -48.52
C ARG A 342 -11.60 17.07 -48.85
N ASP A 343 -12.02 17.95 -47.95
CA ASP A 343 -12.12 19.38 -48.21
C ASP A 343 -10.79 20.14 -48.08
N ILE A 344 -9.73 19.43 -47.68
CA ILE A 344 -8.34 19.92 -47.67
C ILE A 344 -7.41 19.13 -48.61
N LEU A 345 -7.97 18.26 -49.46
CA LEU A 345 -7.22 17.47 -50.45
C LEU A 345 -7.27 18.11 -51.84
N GLU A 346 -6.20 17.90 -52.59
CA GLU A 346 -6.13 18.13 -54.03
C GLU A 346 -6.86 17.00 -54.80
N SER A 347 -7.14 17.22 -56.08
CA SER A 347 -7.92 16.28 -56.90
C SER A 347 -7.33 14.88 -57.04
N ASP A 348 -6.04 14.71 -56.74
CA ASP A 348 -5.30 13.44 -56.79
C ASP A 348 -5.15 12.76 -55.41
N GLY A 349 -5.85 13.29 -54.38
CA GLY A 349 -5.80 12.79 -53.01
C GLY A 349 -4.54 13.20 -52.23
N THR A 350 -3.73 14.12 -52.77
CA THR A 350 -2.58 14.69 -52.06
C THR A 350 -2.97 15.96 -51.30
N VAL A 351 -2.10 16.42 -50.40
CA VAL A 351 -2.22 17.72 -49.74
C VAL A 351 -1.22 18.72 -50.30
N TRP A 352 -1.67 19.97 -50.46
CA TRP A 352 -0.81 21.06 -50.88
C TRP A 352 0.19 21.45 -49.79
N ARG A 353 1.42 21.73 -50.20
CA ARG A 353 2.44 22.38 -49.37
C ARG A 353 3.34 23.27 -50.20
N SER A 354 3.89 24.30 -49.57
CA SER A 354 5.00 25.06 -50.13
C SER A 354 6.30 24.23 -50.05
N ARG A 355 7.01 24.09 -51.16
CA ARG A 355 8.32 23.44 -51.25
C ARG A 355 9.39 24.48 -51.57
N ALA A 356 10.61 24.24 -51.09
CA ALA A 356 11.76 25.09 -51.40
C ALA A 356 12.06 25.19 -52.91
N THR A 357 11.60 24.21 -53.69
CA THR A 357 11.75 24.14 -55.15
C THR A 357 10.66 24.90 -55.92
N ASP A 358 9.59 25.33 -55.27
CA ASP A 358 8.50 26.03 -55.95
C ASP A 358 8.97 27.44 -56.35
N LYS A 359 8.87 27.79 -57.63
CA LYS A 359 9.23 29.12 -58.15
C LYS A 359 8.16 30.13 -57.75
N GLY A 360 8.27 30.69 -56.54
CA GLY A 360 7.35 31.71 -56.01
C GLY A 360 7.54 31.94 -54.52
N ASN A 361 7.04 33.07 -54.02
CA ASN A 361 7.06 33.34 -52.57
C ASN A 361 5.98 32.49 -51.88
N ASN A 362 6.28 31.92 -50.71
CA ASN A 362 5.30 31.14 -49.95
C ASN A 362 4.09 32.03 -49.57
N PRO A 363 2.87 31.76 -50.07
CA PRO A 363 1.70 32.60 -49.81
C PRO A 363 1.31 32.64 -48.32
N PHE A 364 1.68 31.60 -47.58
CA PHE A 364 1.48 31.49 -46.13
C PHE A 364 2.79 31.63 -45.38
N GLY A 365 3.70 32.46 -45.91
CA GLY A 365 4.93 32.84 -45.25
C GLY A 365 4.70 33.72 -44.01
N LEU A 366 5.73 33.79 -43.17
CA LEU A 366 5.77 34.69 -42.02
C LEU A 366 7.07 35.49 -42.08
N SER A 367 6.94 36.82 -42.01
CA SER A 367 8.03 37.71 -41.63
C SER A 367 7.94 37.91 -40.12
N PRO A 368 8.96 37.51 -39.33
CA PRO A 368 8.91 37.60 -37.89
C PRO A 368 8.92 39.05 -37.41
N SER A 369 8.10 39.35 -36.41
CA SER A 369 8.00 40.66 -35.77
C SER A 369 7.62 40.48 -34.30
N PRO A 370 8.13 41.31 -33.37
CA PRO A 370 7.65 41.34 -32.00
C PRO A 370 6.14 41.57 -31.89
N ASP A 371 5.55 42.29 -32.85
CA ASP A 371 4.12 42.65 -32.88
C ASP A 371 3.22 41.53 -33.43
N ASN A 372 3.80 40.45 -33.96
CA ASN A 372 3.00 39.35 -34.49
C ASN A 372 2.25 38.63 -33.35
N PRO A 373 0.98 38.25 -33.55
CA PRO A 373 0.27 37.42 -32.60
C PRO A 373 1.00 36.09 -32.41
N LYS A 374 1.07 35.61 -31.18
CA LYS A 374 1.68 34.34 -30.81
C LYS A 374 0.63 33.46 -30.15
N VAL A 375 0.64 32.17 -30.47
CA VAL A 375 -0.06 31.18 -29.65
C VAL A 375 0.75 30.94 -28.38
N GLU A 376 0.06 30.81 -27.25
CA GLU A 376 0.64 30.29 -26.03
C GLU A 376 0.52 28.76 -26.07
N SER A 377 1.64 28.05 -25.93
CA SER A 377 1.62 26.60 -25.89
C SER A 377 1.71 26.09 -24.46
N LYS A 378 0.76 25.25 -24.07
CA LYS A 378 0.72 24.63 -22.75
C LYS A 378 1.49 23.31 -22.77
N ARG A 379 2.54 23.21 -21.97
CA ARG A 379 3.21 21.92 -21.76
C ARG A 379 2.24 20.94 -21.10
N LEU A 380 2.17 19.73 -21.63
CA LEU A 380 1.40 18.65 -21.02
C LEU A 380 1.94 18.40 -19.61
N GLY A 381 1.03 18.19 -18.66
CA GLY A 381 1.44 17.75 -17.32
C GLY A 381 2.24 16.45 -17.39
N LYS A 382 3.09 16.20 -16.38
CA LYS A 382 3.97 15.02 -16.35
C LYS A 382 3.26 13.69 -16.66
N ASN A 383 2.01 13.54 -16.20
CA ASN A 383 1.17 12.35 -16.38
C ASN A 383 -0.03 12.61 -17.30
N GLN A 384 -0.06 13.76 -17.97
CA GLN A 384 -1.18 14.14 -18.83
C GLN A 384 -1.07 13.39 -20.16
N THR A 385 -2.14 12.68 -20.51
CA THR A 385 -2.32 12.08 -21.83
C THR A 385 -3.06 13.06 -22.75
N SER A 386 -2.90 12.88 -24.05
CA SER A 386 -3.60 13.65 -25.09
C SER A 386 -3.78 12.76 -26.30
N ASP A 387 -4.98 12.76 -26.90
CA ASP A 387 -5.27 11.97 -28.10
C ASP A 387 -4.39 12.41 -29.28
N LEU A 388 -4.14 13.72 -29.39
CA LEU A 388 -3.22 14.27 -30.39
C LEU A 388 -1.78 13.84 -30.12
N ALA A 389 -1.36 13.79 -28.86
CA ALA A 389 -0.04 13.29 -28.50
C ALA A 389 0.09 11.78 -28.77
N TYR A 390 -0.94 10.99 -28.48
CA TYR A 390 -0.99 9.58 -28.84
C TYR A 390 -0.94 9.39 -30.36
N ALA A 391 -1.66 10.20 -31.14
CA ALA A 391 -1.61 10.14 -32.61
C ALA A 391 -0.20 10.35 -33.16
N THR A 392 0.61 11.21 -32.55
CA THR A 392 2.04 11.35 -32.92
C THR A 392 2.87 10.13 -32.57
N GLN A 393 2.62 9.49 -31.41
CA GLN A 393 3.30 8.26 -31.02
C GLN A 393 2.91 7.08 -31.90
N LEU A 394 1.62 6.98 -32.25
CA LEU A 394 1.09 6.01 -33.20
C LEU A 394 1.76 6.16 -34.57
N ALA A 395 1.84 7.40 -35.09
CA ALA A 395 2.52 7.66 -36.36
C ALA A 395 4.00 7.23 -36.32
N ARG A 396 4.71 7.48 -35.21
CA ARG A 396 6.08 7.01 -35.03
C ARG A 396 6.16 5.50 -34.99
N TYR A 397 5.29 4.84 -34.22
CA TYR A 397 5.23 3.39 -34.12
C TYR A 397 4.97 2.74 -35.47
N SER A 398 3.91 3.15 -36.16
CA SER A 398 3.50 2.60 -37.46
C SER A 398 4.54 2.83 -38.56
N LYS A 399 5.34 3.89 -38.48
CA LYS A 399 6.46 4.12 -39.41
C LYS A 399 7.81 3.57 -38.95
N GLY A 400 7.92 3.09 -37.70
CA GLY A 400 9.21 2.81 -37.06
C GLY A 400 10.14 4.04 -37.00
N ASP A 401 9.59 5.26 -36.92
CA ASP A 401 10.36 6.51 -36.93
C ASP A 401 10.71 7.00 -35.51
N TYR A 402 11.80 6.46 -34.96
CA TYR A 402 12.37 6.90 -33.68
C TYR A 402 13.64 7.76 -33.83
N LYS A 403 14.04 8.07 -35.06
CA LYS A 403 15.27 8.83 -35.36
C LYS A 403 15.01 10.14 -36.11
N GLY A 404 13.81 10.31 -36.65
CA GLY A 404 13.40 11.45 -37.46
C GLY A 404 13.08 12.72 -36.69
N GLY A 405 12.44 13.64 -37.40
CA GLY A 405 12.06 14.96 -36.92
C GLY A 405 10.88 14.95 -35.93
N ASN A 406 10.35 16.13 -35.66
CA ASN A 406 9.19 16.38 -34.81
C ASN A 406 7.89 15.93 -35.48
N TYR A 407 6.94 15.43 -34.71
CA TYR A 407 5.56 15.25 -35.13
C TYR A 407 4.65 16.27 -34.45
N ALA A 408 3.58 16.64 -35.15
CA ALA A 408 2.46 17.40 -34.61
C ALA A 408 1.16 16.70 -35.01
N ALA A 409 0.11 16.93 -34.24
CA ALA A 409 -1.24 16.45 -34.54
C ALA A 409 -2.25 17.57 -34.30
N ALA A 410 -3.32 17.62 -35.08
CA ALA A 410 -4.38 18.59 -34.93
C ALA A 410 -5.75 17.91 -34.96
N ASP A 411 -6.65 18.40 -34.12
CA ASP A 411 -8.07 18.08 -34.20
C ASP A 411 -8.70 18.94 -35.30
N TYR A 412 -9.21 18.30 -36.34
CA TYR A 412 -9.81 18.95 -37.50
C TYR A 412 -11.27 18.53 -37.66
N VAL A 413 -12.13 19.52 -37.84
CA VAL A 413 -13.55 19.35 -38.11
C VAL A 413 -13.85 19.97 -39.47
N ASP A 414 -14.37 19.17 -40.39
CA ASP A 414 -14.78 19.66 -41.71
C ASP A 414 -16.07 20.49 -41.64
N ALA A 415 -16.46 21.09 -42.77
CA ALA A 415 -17.67 21.92 -42.84
C ALA A 415 -18.98 21.16 -42.54
N ASP A 416 -18.97 19.84 -42.67
CA ASP A 416 -20.11 18.95 -42.42
C ASP A 416 -20.14 18.45 -40.96
N GLY A 417 -19.13 18.81 -40.15
CA GLY A 417 -19.01 18.42 -38.74
C GLY A 417 -18.29 17.10 -38.49
N ASN A 418 -17.70 16.50 -39.53
CA ASN A 418 -16.96 15.25 -39.39
C ASN A 418 -15.58 15.52 -38.78
N LYS A 419 -15.20 14.71 -37.80
CA LYS A 419 -13.95 14.87 -37.04
C LYS A 419 -12.88 13.93 -37.55
N VAL A 420 -11.66 14.43 -37.72
CA VAL A 420 -10.46 13.65 -38.05
C VAL A 420 -9.26 14.24 -37.32
N VAL A 421 -8.23 13.42 -37.13
CA VAL A 421 -6.94 13.88 -36.60
C VAL A 421 -5.92 13.96 -37.73
N LEU A 422 -5.36 15.15 -37.94
CA LEU A 422 -4.32 15.39 -38.93
C LEU A 422 -2.96 15.29 -38.25
N VAL A 423 -2.09 14.40 -38.71
CA VAL A 423 -0.73 14.21 -38.17
C VAL A 423 0.30 14.69 -39.18
N GLY A 424 1.15 15.64 -38.80
CA GLY A 424 2.21 16.20 -39.64
C GLY A 424 3.60 15.82 -39.14
N HIS A 425 4.52 15.50 -40.06
CA HIS A 425 5.92 15.20 -39.75
C HIS A 425 6.88 16.29 -40.25
N SER A 426 7.91 16.60 -39.45
CA SER A 426 8.85 17.66 -39.78
C SER A 426 9.99 17.23 -40.73
N LYS A 427 9.68 16.73 -41.93
CA LYS A 427 10.69 16.40 -42.97
C LYS A 427 10.77 17.48 -44.03
N GLY A 428 11.71 18.42 -43.86
CA GLY A 428 11.95 19.55 -44.77
C GLY A 428 11.00 20.74 -44.61
N VAL A 429 9.85 20.55 -43.95
CA VAL A 429 8.92 21.60 -43.48
C VAL A 429 8.59 21.30 -42.02
N HIS A 430 8.20 22.29 -41.23
CA HIS A 430 7.80 22.08 -39.83
C HIS A 430 6.48 21.31 -39.75
N SER A 431 6.30 20.48 -38.72
CA SER A 431 5.14 19.60 -38.57
C SER A 431 3.83 20.39 -38.49
N GLU A 432 3.82 21.54 -37.81
CA GLU A 432 2.66 22.44 -37.70
C GLU A 432 2.26 23.02 -39.07
N ARG A 433 3.26 23.35 -39.90
CA ARG A 433 3.02 23.86 -41.26
C ARG A 433 2.57 22.77 -42.22
N THR A 434 2.99 21.53 -41.99
CA THR A 434 2.55 20.37 -42.77
C THR A 434 1.05 20.13 -42.59
N ILE A 435 0.54 20.39 -41.38
CA ILE A 435 -0.91 20.39 -41.10
C ILE A 435 -1.59 21.63 -41.66
N GLY A 436 -1.05 22.82 -41.37
CA GLY A 436 -1.78 24.05 -41.67
C GLY A 436 -1.78 24.47 -43.14
N TYR A 437 -0.78 24.10 -43.95
CA TYR A 437 -0.75 24.49 -45.38
C TYR A 437 -1.95 24.03 -46.21
N PRO A 438 -2.37 22.74 -46.18
CA PRO A 438 -3.57 22.34 -46.91
C PRO A 438 -4.81 23.08 -46.40
N VAL A 439 -4.96 23.19 -45.08
CA VAL A 439 -6.09 23.90 -44.46
C VAL A 439 -6.18 25.36 -44.92
N LEU A 440 -5.06 26.09 -44.90
CA LEU A 440 -4.96 27.48 -45.36
C LEU A 440 -5.19 27.63 -46.86
N LYS A 441 -4.68 26.69 -47.64
CA LYS A 441 -4.83 26.69 -49.10
C LYS A 441 -6.31 26.60 -49.51
N HIS A 442 -7.11 25.86 -48.74
CA HIS A 442 -8.52 25.63 -48.99
C HIS A 442 -9.46 26.57 -48.20
N GLY A 443 -8.92 27.51 -47.42
CA GLY A 443 -9.72 28.45 -46.63
C GLY A 443 -10.52 27.77 -45.52
N LYS A 444 -9.92 26.75 -44.89
CA LYS A 444 -10.54 25.88 -43.87
C LYS A 444 -9.97 26.09 -42.47
N GLU A 445 -9.38 27.25 -42.22
CA GLU A 445 -8.63 27.55 -40.99
C GLU A 445 -9.47 27.35 -39.72
N SER A 446 -10.77 27.64 -39.78
CA SER A 446 -11.70 27.44 -38.66
C SER A 446 -11.96 25.98 -38.30
N GLY A 447 -11.58 25.03 -39.17
CA GLY A 447 -11.72 23.61 -38.91
C GLY A 447 -10.72 23.09 -37.88
N ILE A 448 -9.57 23.77 -37.70
CA ILE A 448 -8.57 23.39 -36.69
C ILE A 448 -9.05 23.83 -35.30
N GLN A 449 -9.33 22.86 -34.44
CA GLN A 449 -9.82 23.12 -33.07
C GLN A 449 -8.67 23.25 -32.07
N SER A 450 -7.66 22.39 -32.19
CA SER A 450 -6.48 22.39 -31.33
C SER A 450 -5.29 21.74 -32.03
N ILE A 451 -4.08 22.04 -31.56
CA ILE A 451 -2.84 21.46 -32.06
C ILE A 451 -1.99 20.94 -30.90
N TYR A 452 -1.45 19.75 -31.05
CA TYR A 452 -0.34 19.23 -30.26
C TYR A 452 0.92 19.18 -31.11
N THR A 453 2.06 19.48 -30.50
CA THR A 453 3.37 19.29 -31.12
C THR A 453 4.31 18.65 -30.11
N GLU A 454 5.12 17.67 -30.51
CA GLU A 454 5.97 16.97 -29.54
C GLU A 454 6.93 17.93 -28.82
N ARG A 455 7.42 18.93 -29.55
CA ARG A 455 8.24 20.03 -29.04
C ARG A 455 7.44 21.31 -29.04
N GLU A 456 7.70 22.16 -28.06
CA GLU A 456 7.17 23.51 -28.02
C GLU A 456 7.37 24.24 -29.37
N PRO A 457 6.34 24.94 -29.89
CA PRO A 457 6.44 25.67 -31.15
C PRO A 457 7.64 26.61 -31.17
N CYS A 458 8.46 26.50 -32.22
CA CYS A 458 9.70 27.24 -32.35
C CYS A 458 9.55 28.77 -32.25
N GLN A 459 10.30 29.43 -31.35
CA GLN A 459 10.23 30.87 -31.06
C GLN A 459 11.40 31.69 -31.63
N GLU A 460 12.40 31.06 -32.26
CA GLU A 460 13.57 31.76 -32.83
C GLU A 460 14.07 31.16 -34.15
N SER A 461 14.74 32.01 -34.93
CA SER A 461 15.49 31.77 -36.19
C SER A 461 15.01 30.61 -37.09
N GLY A 462 14.28 30.95 -38.14
CA GLY A 462 14.04 30.10 -39.32
C GLY A 462 12.55 29.94 -39.67
N SER A 463 11.68 29.75 -38.67
CA SER A 463 10.29 29.34 -38.93
C SER A 463 9.20 29.93 -38.02
N TRP A 464 9.53 30.41 -36.81
CA TRP A 464 8.63 31.14 -35.89
C TRP A 464 7.22 30.54 -35.81
N CYS A 465 7.18 29.29 -35.38
CA CYS A 465 6.01 28.41 -35.42
C CYS A 465 4.88 28.99 -34.53
N ASP A 466 5.24 29.56 -33.38
CA ASP A 466 4.35 30.27 -32.46
C ASP A 466 3.63 31.45 -33.13
N GLN A 467 4.37 32.30 -33.83
CA GLN A 467 3.84 33.44 -34.57
C GLN A 467 3.08 33.02 -35.82
N TRP A 468 3.53 31.94 -36.47
CA TRP A 468 2.88 31.45 -37.69
C TRP A 468 1.48 30.91 -37.37
N LEU A 469 1.37 30.11 -36.31
CA LEU A 469 0.09 29.66 -35.80
C LEU A 469 -0.77 30.85 -35.36
N GLY A 470 -0.21 31.79 -34.60
CA GLY A 470 -0.94 32.97 -34.12
C GLY A 470 -1.47 33.85 -35.26
N LYS A 471 -0.69 34.01 -36.33
CA LYS A 471 -1.07 34.78 -37.53
C LYS A 471 -2.19 34.11 -38.34
N HIS A 472 -2.12 32.80 -38.52
CA HIS A 472 -2.97 32.08 -39.46
C HIS A 472 -4.20 31.42 -38.84
N PHE A 473 -4.13 31.03 -37.56
CA PHE A 473 -5.20 30.34 -36.84
C PHE A 473 -5.68 31.13 -35.62
N GLY A 474 -5.04 32.27 -35.33
CA GLY A 474 -5.40 33.15 -34.23
C GLY A 474 -4.64 32.84 -32.94
N LYS A 475 -4.43 33.88 -32.13
CA LYS A 475 -3.69 33.80 -30.86
C LYS A 475 -4.36 32.92 -29.78
N ASN A 476 -5.65 32.65 -29.92
CA ASN A 476 -6.44 31.86 -28.96
C ASN A 476 -6.52 30.38 -29.34
N LEU A 477 -5.84 29.95 -30.41
CA LEU A 477 -5.78 28.53 -30.77
C LEU A 477 -5.17 27.75 -29.59
N GLU A 478 -5.83 26.68 -29.17
CA GLU A 478 -5.31 25.79 -28.15
C GLU A 478 -4.12 25.01 -28.70
N VAL A 479 -2.94 25.24 -28.11
CA VAL A 479 -1.71 24.54 -28.49
C VAL A 479 -1.09 23.87 -27.28
N SER A 480 -0.70 22.60 -27.42
CA SER A 480 -0.02 21.84 -26.37
C SER A 480 1.28 21.19 -26.85
N HIS A 481 2.18 20.88 -25.92
CA HIS A 481 3.44 20.20 -26.24
C HIS A 481 3.97 19.30 -25.12
N SER A 482 4.89 18.38 -25.42
CA SER A 482 5.50 17.49 -24.42
C SER A 482 6.95 17.83 -24.03
N LEU A 483 7.65 18.57 -24.87
CA LEU A 483 9.08 18.80 -24.69
C LEU A 483 9.36 20.27 -24.83
N SER A 484 10.01 20.84 -23.83
CA SER A 484 10.41 22.25 -23.90
C SER A 484 11.43 22.40 -25.01
N TYR A 485 11.32 23.52 -25.73
CA TYR A 485 12.24 23.82 -26.82
C TYR A 485 12.99 25.11 -26.51
N ASP A 486 13.81 25.05 -25.46
CA ASP A 486 14.58 26.20 -24.99
C ASP A 486 15.70 26.55 -25.98
N GLN A 487 15.47 27.64 -26.70
CA GLN A 487 16.40 28.22 -27.66
C GLN A 487 17.17 29.42 -27.10
N SER A 488 16.98 29.74 -25.81
CA SER A 488 17.56 30.92 -25.19
C SER A 488 19.08 30.93 -25.29
N SER A 489 19.64 32.11 -25.52
CA SER A 489 21.09 32.28 -25.63
C SER A 489 21.77 32.02 -24.29
N VAL A 490 22.77 31.13 -24.27
CA VAL A 490 23.66 30.93 -23.12
C VAL A 490 24.92 31.75 -23.36
N ASP A 491 25.25 32.68 -22.46
CA ASP A 491 26.39 33.60 -22.58
C ASP A 491 26.43 34.41 -23.90
N GLY A 492 25.26 34.83 -24.39
CA GLY A 492 25.13 35.61 -25.62
C GLY A 492 25.36 34.82 -26.91
N LYS A 493 25.44 33.48 -26.84
CA LYS A 493 25.54 32.59 -28.01
C LYS A 493 24.35 31.63 -28.05
N ARG A 494 23.82 31.40 -29.26
CA ARG A 494 22.78 30.39 -29.49
C ARG A 494 23.33 28.99 -29.16
N PRO A 495 22.61 28.17 -28.37
CA PRO A 495 23.05 26.80 -28.08
C PRO A 495 23.16 25.96 -29.36
N SER A 496 24.00 24.94 -29.36
CA SER A 496 24.12 24.05 -30.53
C SER A 496 22.79 23.35 -30.81
N SER A 497 22.47 23.08 -32.09
CA SER A 497 21.26 22.32 -32.46
C SER A 497 21.18 20.97 -31.74
N TYR A 498 22.32 20.36 -31.43
CA TYR A 498 22.39 19.16 -30.60
C TYR A 498 21.90 19.43 -29.18
N SER A 499 22.33 20.50 -28.52
CA SER A 499 21.88 20.86 -27.17
C SER A 499 20.37 21.11 -27.13
N ILE A 500 19.85 21.90 -28.08
CA ILE A 500 18.43 22.31 -28.12
C ILE A 500 17.50 21.10 -28.43
N ASP A 501 17.98 20.11 -29.19
CA ASP A 501 17.23 18.87 -29.47
C ASP A 501 17.44 17.77 -28.41
N GLY A 502 18.09 18.09 -27.28
CA GLY A 502 18.42 17.14 -26.21
C GLY A 502 17.20 16.40 -25.64
N GLU A 503 16.18 17.13 -25.18
CA GLU A 503 14.95 16.54 -24.62
C GLU A 503 14.23 15.68 -25.65
N HIS A 504 14.16 16.15 -26.90
CA HIS A 504 13.50 15.43 -27.98
C HIS A 504 14.23 14.15 -28.39
N ARG A 505 15.57 14.13 -28.40
CA ARG A 505 16.31 12.87 -28.59
C ARG A 505 16.08 11.88 -27.46
N ALA A 506 15.99 12.37 -26.22
CA ALA A 506 15.69 11.52 -25.07
C ALA A 506 14.29 10.90 -25.20
N TYR A 507 13.29 11.74 -25.46
CA TYR A 507 11.93 11.31 -25.73
C TYR A 507 11.85 10.24 -26.82
N ARG A 508 12.46 10.44 -28.00
CA ARG A 508 12.38 9.46 -29.08
C ARG A 508 13.00 8.10 -28.72
N ARG A 509 14.14 8.11 -28.01
CA ARG A 509 14.76 6.87 -27.50
C ARG A 509 13.91 6.19 -26.44
N ASN A 510 13.30 6.96 -25.54
CA ASN A 510 12.38 6.43 -24.54
C ASN A 510 11.16 5.80 -25.19
N LEU A 511 10.62 6.48 -26.20
CA LEU A 511 9.44 6.04 -26.91
C LEU A 511 9.69 4.75 -27.70
N GLU A 512 10.88 4.58 -28.28
CA GLU A 512 11.30 3.33 -28.90
C GLU A 512 11.31 2.18 -27.89
N ASP A 513 11.99 2.36 -26.76
CA ASP A 513 12.06 1.36 -25.70
C ASP A 513 10.69 1.08 -25.07
N TRP A 514 9.84 2.11 -24.95
CA TRP A 514 8.49 2.00 -24.40
C TRP A 514 7.62 1.13 -25.30
N HIS A 515 7.58 1.44 -26.59
CA HIS A 515 6.80 0.66 -27.56
C HIS A 515 7.31 -0.77 -27.69
N ASN A 516 8.62 -1.00 -27.62
CA ASN A 516 9.18 -2.34 -27.60
C ASN A 516 8.73 -3.17 -26.38
N LYS A 517 8.48 -2.51 -25.24
CA LYS A 517 8.07 -3.18 -23.99
C LYS A 517 6.55 -3.32 -23.85
N HIS A 518 5.78 -2.30 -24.25
CA HIS A 518 4.34 -2.21 -23.95
C HIS A 518 3.45 -2.26 -25.20
N GLY A 519 4.02 -2.24 -26.41
CA GLY A 519 3.26 -2.05 -27.65
C GLY A 519 2.53 -0.71 -27.66
N LEU A 520 1.38 -0.66 -28.34
CA LEU A 520 0.50 0.53 -28.41
C LEU A 520 -0.60 0.54 -27.34
N GLY A 521 -0.60 -0.42 -26.41
CA GLY A 521 -1.64 -0.51 -25.38
C GLY A 521 -1.67 0.66 -24.39
N THR A 522 -0.61 1.48 -24.35
CA THR A 522 -0.51 2.66 -23.48
C THR A 522 0.42 3.70 -24.09
N MET A 523 0.00 4.97 -24.10
CA MET A 523 0.82 6.13 -24.51
C MET A 523 1.96 6.35 -23.50
N MET A 524 3.18 6.66 -23.97
CA MET A 524 4.26 7.10 -23.10
C MET A 524 4.03 8.55 -22.67
N THR A 525 3.92 8.81 -21.37
CA THR A 525 3.82 10.17 -20.82
C THR A 525 5.20 10.80 -20.59
N GLU A 526 5.24 12.08 -20.23
CA GLU A 526 6.50 12.75 -19.88
C GLU A 526 7.18 12.11 -18.66
N SER A 527 6.40 11.65 -17.67
CA SER A 527 6.93 11.00 -16.48
C SER A 527 7.54 9.63 -16.80
N ASP A 528 6.89 8.85 -17.68
CA ASP A 528 7.44 7.58 -18.18
C ASP A 528 8.79 7.81 -18.85
N GLY A 529 8.87 8.81 -19.73
CA GLY A 529 10.13 9.19 -20.36
C GLY A 529 11.21 9.61 -19.36
N ALA A 530 10.85 10.40 -18.35
CA ALA A 530 11.79 10.82 -17.30
C ALA A 530 12.30 9.63 -16.46
N ALA A 531 11.42 8.69 -16.11
CA ALA A 531 11.76 7.47 -15.40
C ALA A 531 12.76 6.61 -16.18
N MET A 532 12.53 6.44 -17.48
CA MET A 532 13.41 5.69 -18.37
C MET A 532 14.79 6.34 -18.51
N GLU A 533 14.88 7.67 -18.54
CA GLU A 533 16.16 8.38 -18.55
C GLU A 533 16.89 8.27 -17.19
N ALA A 534 16.17 8.31 -16.07
CA ALA A 534 16.76 8.10 -14.75
C ALA A 534 17.36 6.68 -14.61
N ALA A 535 16.62 5.65 -15.04
CA ALA A 535 17.08 4.26 -15.02
C ALA A 535 18.33 4.03 -15.89
N ARG A 536 18.47 4.74 -17.02
CA ARG A 536 19.68 4.65 -17.85
C ARG A 536 20.89 5.35 -17.24
N LYS A 537 20.69 6.47 -16.53
CA LYS A 537 21.79 7.16 -15.81
C LYS A 537 22.30 6.34 -14.63
N GLY A 538 21.42 5.64 -13.91
CA GLY A 538 21.80 4.77 -12.79
C GLY A 538 22.60 3.51 -13.18
N LYS A 539 22.57 3.07 -14.45
CA LYS A 539 23.37 1.95 -14.96
C LYS A 539 24.77 2.33 -15.43
N ARG A 540 25.09 3.63 -15.47
CA ARG A 540 26.36 4.19 -15.96
C ARG A 540 27.28 4.73 -14.86
N GLY A 541 26.79 4.80 -13.62
CA GLY A 541 27.59 5.00 -12.41
C GLY A 541 27.78 3.67 -11.71
#